data_AF-A0A957YET6-F1
#
_entry.id   AF-A0A957YET6-F1
#
_cell.length_a   1.000
_cell.length_b   1.000
_cell.length_c   1.000
_cell.angle_alpha   90.00
_cell.angle_beta   90.00
_cell.angle_gamma   90.00
#
_symmetry.space_group_name_H-M   'P 1'
#
loop_
_entity.id
_entity.type
_entity.pdbx_description
1 polymer ?
#
loop_
_entity_poly.entity_id
_entity_poly.type
_entity_poly.pdbx_seq_one_letter_code
_entity_poly.pdbx_strand_id
1 'polypeptide(L)'
;MSNDVFISYSRRNKAFVQKLNQALADKERQVWVDWDDIPLTSDWWAEIQEGIEGADSFVFIISPDSIASKVCGQELDHAIACNKRIIPVVYRDCDNVHASLGHINWLFFRDTDDFDTALTGLLTAIDTDLDWVKAHTRLTVRAIEWDKKERNASYLLRGDDLTDAEKMLSEVDKKPRLTPSQSQYILASRGAQEAERRQELEAARQLAHETQARLEAEERRSQEQAEAAAKLRQRARIIIGALAAFIVVGLAALFLMIRTGDLVVRQDSLIQSVIDSDDPITTEQFCWFGALNGVPDDVLPACDKAVELEPTESSAYESRGLALALLGDYEQAIEDFHRAIEAEQAMDNDEDLIAQWDYYIEALQAGQDPFDDELLAELRRDNIYDFQEE
;
A
#
# COMPACT_ATOMS: atom_id res chain seq x y z
N MET A 1 -34.30 20.59 -18.20
CA MET A 1 -34.08 22.00 -18.59
C MET A 1 -35.20 22.80 -17.95
N SER A 2 -34.89 23.90 -17.26
CA SER A 2 -35.90 24.76 -16.63
C SER A 2 -36.40 25.74 -17.68
N ASN A 3 -37.72 25.92 -17.80
CA ASN A 3 -38.28 26.97 -18.65
C ASN A 3 -38.49 28.23 -17.79
N ASP A 4 -38.28 29.41 -18.35
CA ASP A 4 -38.51 30.65 -17.60
C ASP A 4 -40.01 30.88 -17.38
N VAL A 5 -40.84 30.52 -18.37
CA VAL A 5 -42.27 30.80 -18.37
C VAL A 5 -43.07 29.63 -18.93
N PHE A 6 -44.18 29.30 -18.27
CA PHE A 6 -45.27 28.49 -18.84
C PHE A 6 -46.43 29.41 -19.18
N ILE A 7 -46.99 29.33 -20.40
CA ILE A 7 -48.18 30.10 -20.79
C ILE A 7 -49.40 29.19 -20.89
N SER A 8 -50.35 29.40 -19.98
CA SER A 8 -51.68 28.80 -20.04
C SER A 8 -52.65 29.71 -20.79
N TYR A 9 -53.29 29.20 -21.84
CA TYR A 9 -54.17 29.96 -22.71
C TYR A 9 -55.26 29.10 -23.36
N SER A 10 -56.33 29.75 -23.81
CA SER A 10 -57.31 29.09 -24.67
C SER A 10 -56.83 29.08 -26.11
N ARG A 11 -56.97 27.94 -26.81
CA ARG A 11 -56.62 27.78 -28.24
C ARG A 11 -57.29 28.83 -29.15
N ARG A 12 -58.44 29.39 -28.74
CA ARG A 12 -59.12 30.50 -29.44
C ARG A 12 -58.32 31.81 -29.42
N ASN A 13 -57.29 31.92 -28.57
CA ASN A 13 -56.41 33.08 -28.43
C ASN A 13 -54.99 32.81 -28.96
N LYS A 14 -54.80 31.74 -29.75
CA LYS A 14 -53.49 31.30 -30.29
C LYS A 14 -52.71 32.42 -30.98
N ALA A 15 -53.36 33.26 -31.79
CA ALA A 15 -52.69 34.34 -32.50
C ALA A 15 -52.03 35.37 -31.56
N PHE A 16 -52.70 35.75 -30.47
CA PHE A 16 -52.13 36.63 -29.46
C PHE A 16 -50.96 35.96 -28.73
N VAL A 17 -51.11 34.69 -28.35
CA VAL A 17 -50.07 33.95 -27.62
C VAL A 17 -48.85 33.69 -28.49
N GLN A 18 -49.00 33.48 -29.80
CA GLN A 18 -47.87 33.41 -30.75
C GLN A 18 -47.09 34.72 -30.80
N LYS A 19 -47.79 35.86 -30.85
CA LYS A 19 -47.15 37.18 -30.79
C LYS A 19 -46.41 37.38 -29.47
N LEU A 20 -47.03 37.03 -28.34
CA LEU A 20 -46.42 37.16 -27.02
C LEU A 20 -45.20 36.23 -26.86
N ASN A 21 -45.31 34.99 -27.30
CA ASN A 21 -44.24 34.00 -27.28
C ASN A 21 -43.02 34.47 -28.10
N GLN A 22 -43.26 34.98 -29.31
CA GLN A 22 -42.18 35.55 -30.12
C GLN A 22 -41.52 36.75 -29.42
N ALA A 23 -42.32 37.65 -28.85
CA ALA A 23 -41.79 38.83 -28.15
C ALA A 23 -40.96 38.46 -26.90
N LEU A 24 -41.32 37.39 -26.19
CA LEU A 24 -40.53 36.84 -25.07
C LEU A 24 -39.26 36.13 -25.58
N ALA A 25 -39.34 35.38 -26.67
CA ALA A 25 -38.20 34.72 -27.30
C ALA A 25 -37.16 35.73 -27.81
N ASP A 26 -37.61 36.86 -28.39
CA ASP A 26 -36.76 37.97 -28.81
C ASP A 26 -36.01 38.63 -27.62
N LYS A 27 -36.46 38.36 -26.38
CA LYS A 27 -35.82 38.77 -25.12
C LYS A 27 -35.08 37.63 -24.43
N GLU A 28 -34.76 36.57 -25.17
CA GLU A 28 -34.02 35.40 -24.70
C GLU A 28 -34.71 34.68 -23.52
N ARG A 29 -36.05 34.72 -23.46
CA ARG A 29 -36.83 33.97 -22.46
C ARG A 29 -37.27 32.64 -23.04
N GLN A 30 -37.05 31.56 -22.28
CA GLN A 30 -37.51 30.22 -22.64
C GLN A 30 -38.96 30.04 -22.20
N VAL A 31 -39.85 29.89 -23.18
CA VAL A 31 -41.28 29.79 -22.96
C VAL A 31 -41.78 28.40 -23.34
N TRP A 32 -42.51 27.79 -22.42
CA TRP A 32 -43.26 26.56 -22.64
C TRP A 32 -44.71 26.90 -22.97
N VAL A 33 -45.21 26.38 -24.10
CA VAL A 33 -46.59 26.56 -24.56
C VAL A 33 -47.04 25.28 -25.26
N ASP A 34 -48.24 24.79 -24.95
CA ASP A 34 -48.88 23.73 -25.74
C ASP A 34 -49.49 24.32 -27.03
N TRP A 35 -48.92 23.96 -28.19
CA TRP A 35 -49.33 24.45 -29.50
C TRP A 35 -50.27 23.51 -30.27
N ASP A 36 -50.75 22.41 -29.67
CA ASP A 36 -51.57 21.33 -30.26
C ASP A 36 -50.82 20.06 -30.74
N ASP A 37 -49.55 19.83 -30.37
CA ASP A 37 -48.69 18.76 -30.94
C ASP A 37 -48.13 17.76 -29.89
N ILE A 38 -48.97 17.27 -28.98
CA ILE A 38 -48.56 16.15 -28.11
C ILE A 38 -48.94 14.82 -28.78
N PRO A 39 -48.00 13.86 -28.94
CA PRO A 39 -48.25 12.58 -29.62
C PRO A 39 -49.43 11.81 -29.02
N LEU A 40 -50.24 11.16 -29.87
CA LEU A 40 -51.41 10.35 -29.47
C LEU A 40 -51.11 9.19 -28.48
N THR A 41 -49.84 8.92 -28.20
CA THR A 41 -49.36 7.82 -27.36
C THR A 41 -48.81 8.26 -26.00
N SER A 42 -48.67 9.55 -25.72
CA SER A 42 -48.24 10.04 -24.41
C SER A 42 -49.42 10.48 -23.54
N ASP A 43 -49.24 10.43 -22.22
CA ASP A 43 -50.20 11.01 -21.28
C ASP A 43 -50.09 12.54 -21.38
N TRP A 44 -50.94 13.11 -22.24
CA TRP A 44 -50.98 14.54 -22.54
C TRP A 44 -51.05 15.41 -21.28
N TRP A 45 -51.76 14.96 -20.25
CA TRP A 45 -51.88 15.72 -19.01
C TRP A 45 -50.58 15.69 -18.20
N ALA A 46 -49.85 14.57 -18.19
CA ALA A 46 -48.59 14.45 -17.49
C ALA A 46 -47.52 15.39 -18.07
N GLU A 47 -47.45 15.55 -19.39
CA GLU A 47 -46.52 16.48 -20.04
C GLU A 47 -46.82 17.94 -19.68
N ILE A 48 -48.10 18.31 -19.63
CA ILE A 48 -48.56 19.64 -19.20
C ILE A 48 -48.16 19.88 -17.75
N GLN A 49 -48.37 18.91 -16.87
CA GLN A 49 -47.97 19.00 -15.46
C GLN A 49 -46.46 19.19 -15.31
N GLU A 50 -45.65 18.41 -16.03
CA GLU A 50 -44.19 18.55 -16.02
C GLU A 50 -43.74 19.93 -16.55
N GLY A 51 -44.43 20.45 -17.58
CA GLY A 51 -44.22 21.81 -18.09
C GLY A 51 -44.47 22.88 -17.01
N ILE A 52 -45.57 22.77 -16.26
CA ILE A 52 -45.90 23.69 -15.16
C ILE A 52 -44.89 23.56 -14.01
N GLU A 53 -44.56 22.33 -13.63
CA GLU A 53 -43.63 22.01 -12.55
C GLU A 53 -42.22 22.52 -12.83
N GLY A 54 -41.77 22.42 -14.09
CA GLY A 54 -40.45 22.85 -14.54
C GLY A 54 -40.34 24.32 -14.95
N ALA A 55 -41.43 25.08 -14.94
CA ALA A 55 -41.41 26.51 -15.28
C ALA A 55 -41.26 27.41 -14.04
N ASP A 56 -40.48 28.48 -14.15
CA ASP A 56 -40.28 29.44 -13.05
C ASP A 56 -41.52 30.28 -12.77
N SER A 57 -42.10 30.85 -13.83
CA SER A 57 -43.35 31.62 -13.74
C SER A 57 -44.47 30.99 -14.56
N PHE A 58 -45.69 31.09 -14.05
CA PHE A 58 -46.91 30.65 -14.71
C PHE A 58 -47.71 31.88 -15.19
N VAL A 59 -47.73 32.12 -16.49
CA VAL A 59 -48.48 33.20 -17.12
C VAL A 59 -49.86 32.66 -17.51
N PHE A 60 -50.90 33.25 -16.93
CA PHE A 60 -52.28 32.87 -17.23
C PHE A 60 -52.94 33.93 -18.10
N ILE A 61 -53.27 33.56 -19.35
CA ILE A 61 -53.95 34.46 -20.29
C ILE A 61 -55.43 34.50 -19.95
N ILE A 62 -55.88 35.60 -19.36
CA ILE A 62 -57.25 35.86 -18.98
C ILE A 62 -58.04 36.32 -20.21
N SER A 63 -59.07 35.55 -20.53
CA SER A 63 -60.08 35.87 -21.54
C SER A 63 -61.36 35.06 -21.25
N PRO A 64 -62.53 35.45 -21.80
CA PRO A 64 -63.76 34.67 -21.63
C PRO A 64 -63.61 33.18 -22.02
N ASP A 65 -62.76 32.89 -23.02
CA ASP A 65 -62.54 31.54 -23.51
C ASP A 65 -61.60 30.71 -22.61
N SER A 66 -60.64 31.34 -21.92
CA SER A 66 -59.76 30.62 -20.97
C SER A 66 -60.44 30.38 -19.64
N ILE A 67 -61.25 31.33 -19.16
CA ILE A 67 -62.06 31.15 -17.95
C ILE A 67 -63.12 30.05 -18.12
N ALA A 68 -63.72 29.93 -19.30
CA ALA A 68 -64.67 28.85 -19.60
C ALA A 68 -64.00 27.49 -19.88
N SER A 69 -62.68 27.46 -20.05
CA SER A 69 -61.95 26.23 -20.40
C SER A 69 -61.63 25.40 -19.17
N LYS A 70 -62.14 24.16 -19.13
CA LYS A 70 -61.83 23.21 -18.06
C LYS A 70 -60.33 22.93 -17.95
N VAL A 71 -59.65 22.79 -19.09
CA VAL A 71 -58.21 22.51 -19.15
C VAL A 71 -57.40 23.64 -18.53
N CYS A 72 -57.65 24.89 -18.94
CA CYS A 72 -56.96 26.06 -18.38
C CYS A 72 -57.22 26.19 -16.88
N GLY A 73 -58.41 25.83 -16.42
CA GLY A 73 -58.73 25.72 -14.99
C GLY A 73 -57.86 24.68 -14.27
N GLN A 74 -57.75 23.47 -14.82
CA GLN A 74 -56.91 22.40 -14.25
C GLN A 74 -55.42 22.80 -14.21
N GLU A 75 -54.92 23.48 -15.25
CA GLU A 75 -53.55 23.99 -15.29
C GLU A 75 -53.30 25.02 -14.19
N LEU A 76 -54.24 25.97 -14.03
CA LEU A 76 -54.19 26.98 -12.98
C LEU A 76 -54.23 26.34 -11.59
N ASP A 77 -55.10 25.35 -11.37
CA ASP A 77 -55.20 24.62 -10.11
C ASP A 77 -53.89 23.90 -9.77
N HIS A 78 -53.24 23.27 -10.77
CA HIS A 78 -51.94 22.61 -10.59
C HIS A 78 -50.83 23.61 -10.27
N ALA A 79 -50.81 24.76 -10.95
CA ALA A 79 -49.87 25.84 -10.67
C ALA A 79 -50.05 26.41 -9.25
N ILE A 80 -51.29 26.56 -8.79
CA ILE A 80 -51.61 26.97 -7.41
C ILE A 80 -51.15 25.92 -6.41
N ALA A 81 -51.37 24.63 -6.66
CA ALA A 81 -50.92 23.54 -5.80
C ALA A 81 -49.39 23.50 -5.66
N CYS A 82 -48.67 23.78 -6.74
CA CYS A 82 -47.23 23.95 -6.75
C CYS A 82 -46.77 25.30 -6.14
N ASN A 83 -47.70 26.17 -5.73
CA ASN A 83 -47.48 27.54 -5.28
C ASN A 83 -46.57 28.33 -6.23
N LYS A 84 -46.81 28.21 -7.54
CA LYS A 84 -46.01 28.90 -8.56
C LYS A 84 -46.24 30.40 -8.52
N ARG A 85 -45.28 31.16 -9.06
CA ARG A 85 -45.53 32.58 -9.33
C ARG A 85 -46.51 32.70 -10.48
N ILE A 86 -47.74 33.11 -10.17
CA ILE A 86 -48.77 33.31 -11.18
C ILE A 86 -48.76 34.78 -11.63
N ILE A 87 -48.66 35.01 -12.93
CA ILE A 87 -48.72 36.33 -13.56
C ILE A 87 -49.99 36.40 -14.43
N PRO A 88 -51.05 37.07 -13.95
CA PRO A 88 -52.28 37.21 -14.70
C PRO A 88 -52.14 38.24 -15.82
N VAL A 89 -52.39 37.81 -17.07
CA VAL A 89 -52.34 38.66 -18.27
C VAL A 89 -53.74 38.78 -18.86
N VAL A 90 -54.34 39.96 -18.77
CA VAL A 90 -55.68 40.25 -19.29
C VAL A 90 -55.60 40.60 -20.76
N TYR A 91 -55.95 39.64 -21.61
CA TYR A 91 -56.07 39.86 -23.05
C TYR A 91 -57.46 40.39 -23.43
N ARG A 92 -58.51 39.86 -22.79
CA ARG A 92 -59.88 40.37 -22.93
C ARG A 92 -60.55 40.41 -21.57
N ASP A 93 -61.30 41.47 -21.31
CA ASP A 93 -62.03 41.62 -20.06
C ASP A 93 -63.04 40.48 -19.89
N CYS A 94 -63.14 39.96 -18.67
CA CYS A 94 -64.07 38.89 -18.34
C CYS A 94 -64.52 38.99 -16.88
N ASP A 95 -65.78 38.61 -16.65
CA ASP A 95 -66.34 38.44 -15.33
C ASP A 95 -66.02 37.03 -14.79
N ASN A 96 -66.08 36.84 -13.46
CA ASN A 96 -65.90 35.54 -12.77
C ASN A 96 -64.50 34.92 -12.88
N VAL A 97 -63.45 35.74 -12.71
CA VAL A 97 -62.07 35.24 -12.62
C VAL A 97 -61.85 34.49 -11.30
N HIS A 98 -61.01 33.44 -11.33
CA HIS A 98 -60.68 32.62 -10.16
C HIS A 98 -60.20 33.47 -8.97
N ALA A 99 -60.71 33.21 -7.77
CA ALA A 99 -60.48 34.05 -6.58
C ALA A 99 -58.99 34.25 -6.25
N SER A 100 -58.15 33.23 -6.49
CA SER A 100 -56.69 33.32 -6.28
C SER A 100 -56.01 34.39 -7.13
N LEU A 101 -56.59 34.76 -8.27
CA LEU A 101 -56.05 35.80 -9.16
C LEU A 101 -56.46 37.21 -8.69
N GLY A 102 -57.51 37.34 -7.89
CA GLY A 102 -58.05 38.64 -7.45
C GLY A 102 -57.15 39.41 -6.48
N HIS A 103 -56.18 38.75 -5.85
CA HIS A 103 -55.21 39.37 -4.94
C HIS A 103 -53.86 39.70 -5.61
N ILE A 104 -53.75 39.48 -6.92
CA ILE A 104 -52.52 39.67 -7.70
C ILE A 104 -52.72 40.89 -8.61
N ASN A 105 -51.66 41.66 -8.85
CA ASN A 105 -51.69 42.74 -9.84
C ASN A 105 -51.79 42.16 -11.25
N TRP A 106 -52.69 42.70 -12.06
CA TRP A 106 -52.95 42.24 -13.43
C TRP A 106 -52.17 43.06 -14.43
N LEU A 107 -51.67 42.39 -15.48
CA LEU A 107 -51.06 43.04 -16.63
C LEU A 107 -52.07 43.06 -17.77
N PHE A 108 -52.33 44.24 -18.33
CA PHE A 108 -53.36 44.42 -19.36
C PHE A 108 -52.72 44.47 -20.75
N PHE A 109 -53.20 43.59 -21.64
CA PHE A 109 -52.77 43.43 -23.03
C PHE A 109 -54.00 43.48 -23.96
N ARG A 110 -55.02 44.27 -23.63
CA ARG A 110 -56.21 44.43 -24.48
C ARG A 110 -55.82 45.21 -25.73
N ASP A 111 -56.67 45.18 -26.74
CA ASP A 111 -56.42 45.91 -28.01
C ASP A 111 -56.25 47.44 -27.80
N THR A 112 -56.71 47.97 -26.67
CA THR A 112 -56.57 49.39 -26.28
C THR A 112 -55.29 49.72 -25.52
N ASP A 113 -54.57 48.72 -25.01
CA ASP A 113 -53.37 48.91 -24.20
C ASP A 113 -52.09 48.88 -25.07
N ASP A 114 -51.03 49.53 -24.60
CA ASP A 114 -49.73 49.54 -25.28
C ASP A 114 -48.97 48.22 -25.03
N PHE A 115 -48.73 47.48 -26.11
CA PHE A 115 -48.12 46.15 -26.05
C PHE A 115 -46.71 46.16 -25.47
N ASP A 116 -45.88 47.14 -25.87
CA ASP A 116 -44.47 47.18 -25.45
C ASP A 116 -44.32 47.57 -23.98
N THR A 117 -45.15 48.50 -23.50
CA THR A 117 -45.24 48.86 -22.08
C THR A 117 -45.71 47.67 -21.25
N ALA A 118 -46.75 46.97 -21.70
CA ALA A 118 -47.25 45.79 -21.00
C ALA A 118 -46.22 44.64 -20.99
N LEU A 119 -45.50 44.45 -22.10
CA LEU A 119 -44.40 43.48 -22.21
C LEU A 119 -43.26 43.80 -21.24
N THR A 120 -42.91 45.07 -21.08
CA THR A 120 -41.90 45.51 -20.10
C THR A 120 -42.33 45.20 -18.67
N GLY A 121 -43.61 45.41 -18.36
CA GLY A 121 -44.20 45.02 -17.08
C GLY A 121 -44.15 43.50 -16.85
N LEU A 122 -44.44 42.71 -17.88
CA LEU A 122 -44.36 41.24 -17.83
C LEU A 122 -42.93 40.76 -17.57
N LEU A 123 -41.95 41.29 -18.29
CA LEU A 123 -40.53 40.93 -18.09
C LEU A 123 -40.07 41.29 -16.67
N THR A 124 -40.46 42.46 -16.18
CA THR A 124 -40.16 42.87 -14.80
C THR A 124 -40.75 41.91 -13.77
N ALA A 125 -41.99 41.46 -13.98
CA ALA A 125 -42.64 40.50 -13.09
C ALA A 125 -41.98 39.12 -13.11
N ILE A 126 -41.50 38.67 -14.29
CA ILE A 126 -40.75 37.42 -14.44
C ILE A 126 -39.40 37.51 -13.69
N ASP A 127 -38.68 38.62 -13.84
CA ASP A 127 -37.31 38.79 -13.34
C ASP A 127 -37.23 39.14 -11.84
N THR A 128 -38.34 39.52 -11.21
CA THR A 128 -38.38 39.88 -9.78
C THR A 128 -37.95 38.70 -8.89
N ASP A 129 -36.95 38.82 -8.03
CA ASP A 129 -36.49 37.70 -7.18
C ASP A 129 -36.21 36.39 -7.98
N LEU A 130 -35.69 36.49 -9.21
CA LEU A 130 -35.56 35.34 -10.13
C LEU A 130 -34.79 34.15 -9.52
N ASP A 131 -33.69 34.42 -8.80
CA ASP A 131 -32.89 33.36 -8.15
C ASP A 131 -33.71 32.56 -7.13
N TRP A 132 -34.58 33.23 -6.38
CA TRP A 132 -35.49 32.59 -5.44
C TRP A 132 -36.51 31.71 -6.15
N VAL A 133 -37.11 32.21 -7.24
CA VAL A 133 -38.09 31.44 -8.02
C VAL A 133 -37.46 30.22 -8.67
N LYS A 134 -36.25 30.36 -9.22
CA LYS A 134 -35.50 29.23 -9.81
C LYS A 134 -35.19 28.16 -8.77
N ALA A 135 -34.76 28.57 -7.58
CA ALA A 135 -34.52 27.64 -6.48
C ALA A 135 -35.81 26.95 -6.03
N HIS A 136 -36.93 27.69 -5.95
CA HIS A 136 -38.25 27.13 -5.64
C HIS A 136 -38.71 26.10 -6.68
N THR A 137 -38.61 26.41 -7.97
CA THR A 137 -38.92 25.49 -9.08
C THR A 137 -38.09 24.22 -9.00
N ARG A 138 -36.77 24.34 -8.79
CA ARG A 138 -35.87 23.19 -8.63
C ARG A 138 -36.31 22.28 -7.48
N LEU A 139 -36.71 22.87 -6.34
CA LEU A 139 -37.21 22.11 -5.20
C LEU A 139 -38.56 21.45 -5.51
N THR A 140 -39.47 22.09 -6.25
CA THR A 140 -40.74 21.50 -6.68
C THR A 140 -40.50 20.23 -7.48
N VAL A 141 -39.68 20.32 -8.53
CA VAL A 141 -39.39 19.17 -9.42
C VAL A 141 -38.77 18.02 -8.63
N ARG A 142 -37.77 18.31 -7.79
CA ARG A 142 -37.11 17.28 -6.97
C ARG A 142 -38.03 16.65 -5.92
N ALA A 143 -38.86 17.44 -5.25
CA ALA A 143 -39.82 16.92 -4.27
C ALA A 143 -40.87 16.01 -4.93
N ILE A 144 -41.38 16.41 -6.10
CA ILE A 144 -42.32 15.60 -6.89
C ILE A 144 -41.64 14.32 -7.38
N GLU A 145 -40.42 14.39 -7.88
CA GLU A 145 -39.66 13.21 -8.30
C GLU A 145 -39.44 12.25 -7.13
N TRP A 146 -39.05 12.77 -5.96
CA TRP A 146 -38.89 11.97 -4.74
C TRP A 146 -40.20 11.30 -4.32
N ASP A 147 -41.32 12.01 -4.33
CA ASP A 147 -42.64 11.44 -4.06
C ASP A 147 -43.03 10.36 -5.10
N LYS A 148 -42.79 10.61 -6.40
CA LYS A 148 -43.03 9.64 -7.51
C LYS A 148 -42.16 8.38 -7.35
N LYS A 149 -40.99 8.48 -6.73
CA LYS A 149 -40.05 7.37 -6.48
C LYS A 149 -40.23 6.74 -5.10
N GLU A 150 -41.46 6.76 -4.57
CA GLU A 150 -41.82 6.15 -3.28
C GLU A 150 -40.95 6.66 -2.12
N ARG A 151 -40.52 7.92 -2.21
CA ARG A 151 -39.68 8.60 -1.21
C ARG A 151 -38.34 7.93 -0.96
N ASN A 152 -37.74 7.34 -2.00
CA ASN A 152 -36.43 6.71 -1.92
C ASN A 152 -35.32 7.71 -1.48
N ALA A 153 -34.50 7.29 -0.52
CA ALA A 153 -33.42 8.09 0.04
C ALA A 153 -32.33 8.50 -0.97
N SER A 154 -32.19 7.80 -2.10
CA SER A 154 -31.23 8.16 -3.15
C SER A 154 -31.56 9.47 -3.88
N TYR A 155 -32.81 9.94 -3.80
CA TYR A 155 -33.28 11.18 -4.41
C TYR A 155 -33.27 12.37 -3.44
N LEU A 156 -32.84 12.17 -2.19
CA LEU A 156 -32.75 13.23 -1.20
C LEU A 156 -31.58 14.18 -1.50
N LEU A 157 -31.72 15.43 -1.08
CA LEU A 157 -30.67 16.45 -1.20
C LEU A 157 -29.47 16.08 -0.32
N ARG A 158 -28.27 16.46 -0.76
CA ARG A 158 -27.00 16.26 -0.04
C ARG A 158 -26.07 17.44 -0.26
N GLY A 159 -25.13 17.65 0.66
CA GLY A 159 -24.09 18.67 0.53
C GLY A 159 -24.67 20.08 0.37
N ASP A 160 -24.08 20.87 -0.54
CA ASP A 160 -24.45 22.27 -0.76
C ASP A 160 -25.91 22.44 -1.20
N ASP A 161 -26.44 21.52 -2.00
CA ASP A 161 -27.84 21.53 -2.44
C ASP A 161 -28.83 21.44 -1.25
N LEU A 162 -28.47 20.69 -0.21
CA LEU A 162 -29.26 20.62 1.03
C LEU A 162 -29.08 21.88 1.88
N THR A 163 -27.85 22.38 2.02
CA THR A 163 -27.56 23.62 2.77
C THR A 163 -28.32 24.82 2.19
N ASP A 164 -28.33 24.97 0.87
CA ASP A 164 -29.08 26.02 0.19
C ASP A 164 -30.58 25.89 0.42
N ALA A 165 -31.12 24.67 0.38
CA ALA A 165 -32.53 24.42 0.61
C ALA A 165 -32.94 24.67 2.07
N GLU A 166 -32.09 24.33 3.04
CA GLU A 166 -32.30 24.64 4.46
C GLU A 166 -32.32 26.15 4.71
N LYS A 167 -31.47 26.91 4.03
CA LYS A 167 -31.51 28.38 4.08
C LYS A 167 -32.87 28.89 3.58
N MET A 168 -33.42 28.31 2.51
CA MET A 168 -34.75 28.70 2.02
C MET A 168 -35.87 28.44 3.05
N LEU A 169 -35.77 27.41 3.90
CA LEU A 169 -36.75 27.20 4.98
C LEU A 169 -36.82 28.36 5.97
N SER A 170 -35.73 29.12 6.12
CA SER A 170 -35.67 30.27 7.02
C SER A 170 -36.24 31.57 6.43
N GLU A 171 -36.42 31.63 5.11
CA GLU A 171 -36.83 32.84 4.37
C GLU A 171 -38.36 32.93 4.21
N VAL A 172 -39.08 33.10 5.33
CA VAL A 172 -40.56 33.02 5.38
C VAL A 172 -41.31 34.15 4.62
N ASP A 173 -40.64 35.27 4.37
CA ASP A 173 -41.21 36.45 3.73
C ASP A 173 -41.09 36.41 2.20
N LYS A 174 -40.23 35.54 1.66
CA LYS A 174 -40.04 35.40 0.21
C LYS A 174 -41.26 34.77 -0.47
N LYS A 175 -41.50 35.18 -1.72
CA LYS A 175 -42.61 34.71 -2.56
C LYS A 175 -42.09 34.18 -3.90
N PRO A 176 -42.53 32.99 -4.35
CA PRO A 176 -43.49 32.10 -3.70
C PRO A 176 -42.97 31.44 -2.43
N ARG A 177 -43.86 31.11 -1.50
CA ARG A 177 -43.52 30.38 -0.28
C ARG A 177 -43.26 28.91 -0.58
N LEU A 178 -42.46 28.26 0.24
CA LEU A 178 -42.28 26.81 0.13
C LEU A 178 -43.61 26.07 0.42
N THR A 179 -43.90 25.06 -0.39
CA THR A 179 -45.05 24.18 -0.20
C THR A 179 -44.79 23.16 0.91
N PRO A 180 -45.83 22.56 1.51
CA PRO A 180 -45.66 21.49 2.48
C PRO A 180 -44.82 20.31 1.94
N SER A 181 -44.98 19.94 0.66
CA SER A 181 -44.19 18.86 0.03
C SER A 181 -42.70 19.24 -0.07
N GLN A 182 -42.38 20.46 -0.51
CA GLN A 182 -41.00 20.95 -0.53
C GLN A 182 -40.37 20.95 0.87
N SER A 183 -41.10 21.47 1.88
CA SER A 183 -40.61 21.49 3.26
C SER A 183 -40.38 20.08 3.81
N GLN A 184 -41.28 19.14 3.53
CA GLN A 184 -41.09 17.73 3.91
C GLN A 184 -39.86 17.11 3.24
N TYR A 185 -39.66 17.39 1.95
CA TYR A 185 -38.51 16.89 1.20
C TYR A 185 -37.17 17.40 1.77
N ILE A 186 -37.10 18.68 2.15
CA ILE A 186 -35.89 19.26 2.78
C ILE A 186 -35.65 18.62 4.15
N LEU A 187 -36.69 18.51 4.99
CA LEU A 187 -36.57 17.90 6.32
C LEU A 187 -36.18 16.41 6.25
N ALA A 188 -36.72 15.67 5.28
CA ALA A 188 -36.35 14.28 5.05
C ALA A 188 -34.86 14.17 4.61
N SER A 189 -34.42 15.08 3.74
CA SER A 189 -33.04 15.14 3.28
C SER A 189 -32.07 15.41 4.43
N ARG A 190 -32.40 16.39 5.28
CA ARG A 190 -31.66 16.68 6.52
C ARG A 190 -31.57 15.46 7.44
N GLY A 191 -32.70 14.82 7.71
CA GLY A 191 -32.74 13.64 8.59
C GLY A 191 -31.89 12.49 8.06
N ALA A 192 -31.88 12.26 6.74
CA ALA A 192 -31.04 11.24 6.12
C ALA A 192 -29.54 11.57 6.24
N GLN A 193 -29.14 12.81 6.00
CA GLN A 193 -27.73 13.23 6.14
C GLN A 193 -27.25 13.13 7.59
N GLU A 194 -28.09 13.52 8.56
CA GLU A 194 -27.79 13.37 9.99
C GLU A 194 -27.64 11.90 10.39
N ALA A 195 -28.45 11.00 9.82
CA ALA A 195 -28.36 9.56 10.06
C ALA A 195 -27.08 8.95 9.47
N GLU A 196 -26.73 9.30 8.23
CA GLU A 196 -25.50 8.86 7.56
C GLU A 196 -24.26 9.31 8.35
N ARG A 197 -24.20 10.60 8.73
CA ARG A 197 -23.11 11.15 9.55
C ARG A 197 -22.99 10.46 10.91
N ARG A 198 -24.12 10.05 11.51
CA ARG A 198 -24.11 9.31 12.78
C ARG A 198 -23.49 7.92 12.60
N GLN A 199 -23.86 7.21 11.55
CA GLN A 199 -23.29 5.89 11.23
C GLN A 199 -21.79 5.98 10.95
N GLU A 200 -21.35 6.97 10.19
CA GLU A 200 -19.92 7.21 9.92
C GLU A 200 -19.15 7.49 11.21
N LEU A 201 -19.69 8.32 12.11
CA LEU A 201 -19.07 8.62 13.39
C LEU A 201 -18.99 7.38 14.30
N GLU A 202 -20.03 6.55 14.32
CA GLU A 202 -20.03 5.29 15.06
C GLU A 202 -19.00 4.30 14.51
N ALA A 203 -18.90 4.15 13.20
CA ALA A 203 -17.89 3.31 12.55
C ALA A 203 -16.47 3.82 12.81
N ALA A 204 -16.25 5.15 12.73
CA ALA A 204 -14.97 5.76 13.03
C ALA A 204 -14.57 5.56 14.50
N ARG A 205 -15.52 5.64 15.43
CA ARG A 205 -15.30 5.35 16.86
C ARG A 205 -14.93 3.87 17.10
N GLN A 206 -15.61 2.95 16.42
CA GLN A 206 -15.28 1.53 16.51
C GLN A 206 -13.86 1.25 16.01
N LEU A 207 -13.51 1.77 14.82
CA LEU A 207 -12.17 1.64 14.27
C LEU A 207 -11.10 2.27 15.19
N ALA A 208 -11.37 3.43 15.78
CA ALA A 208 -10.47 4.07 16.74
C ALA A 208 -10.24 3.19 17.99
N HIS A 209 -11.30 2.57 18.51
CA HIS A 209 -11.19 1.65 19.64
C HIS A 209 -10.39 0.39 19.29
N GLU A 210 -10.64 -0.21 18.12
CA GLU A 210 -9.90 -1.39 17.64
C GLU A 210 -8.42 -1.09 17.40
N THR A 211 -8.12 0.05 16.77
CA THR A 211 -6.74 0.49 16.53
C THR A 211 -6.01 0.76 17.84
N GLN A 212 -6.65 1.42 18.82
CA GLN A 212 -6.05 1.61 20.14
C GLN A 212 -5.78 0.27 20.84
N ALA A 213 -6.74 -0.66 20.85
CA ALA A 213 -6.56 -1.97 21.45
C ALA A 213 -5.41 -2.76 20.78
N ARG A 214 -5.27 -2.64 19.46
CA ARG A 214 -4.17 -3.25 18.71
C ARG A 214 -2.81 -2.65 19.10
N LEU A 215 -2.71 -1.33 19.20
CA LEU A 215 -1.49 -0.64 19.62
C LEU A 215 -1.08 -1.04 21.05
N GLU A 216 -2.04 -1.07 21.99
CA GLU A 216 -1.78 -1.53 23.36
C GLU A 216 -1.31 -2.98 23.41
N ALA A 217 -1.87 -3.86 22.56
CA ALA A 217 -1.44 -5.25 22.47
C ALA A 217 -0.02 -5.39 21.86
N GLU A 218 0.31 -4.59 20.84
CA GLU A 218 1.65 -4.54 20.26
C GLU A 218 2.68 -4.02 21.27
N GLU A 219 2.33 -2.98 22.05
CA GLU A 219 3.19 -2.46 23.11
C GLU A 219 3.43 -3.50 24.20
N ARG A 220 2.38 -4.18 24.69
CA ARG A 220 2.51 -5.27 25.66
C ARG A 220 3.42 -6.38 25.16
N ARG A 221 3.26 -6.82 23.91
CA ARG A 221 4.12 -7.85 23.29
C ARG A 221 5.58 -7.38 23.21
N SER A 222 5.81 -6.13 22.84
CA SER A 222 7.15 -5.54 22.80
C SER A 222 7.80 -5.50 24.20
N GLN A 223 7.03 -5.11 25.22
CA GLN A 223 7.49 -5.09 26.62
C GLN A 223 7.82 -6.51 27.11
N GLU A 224 6.94 -7.49 26.86
CA GLU A 224 7.17 -8.89 27.23
C GLU A 224 8.42 -9.48 26.55
N GLN A 225 8.63 -9.19 25.27
CA GLN A 225 9.84 -9.60 24.53
C GLN A 225 11.10 -8.95 25.10
N ALA A 226 11.04 -7.65 25.43
CA ALA A 226 12.16 -6.93 26.02
C ALA A 226 12.53 -7.49 27.41
N GLU A 227 11.53 -7.78 28.25
CA GLU A 227 11.75 -8.39 29.57
C GLU A 227 12.34 -9.80 29.46
N ALA A 228 11.82 -10.63 28.55
CA ALA A 228 12.36 -11.96 28.28
C ALA A 228 13.82 -11.91 27.82
N ALA A 229 14.15 -11.00 26.89
CA ALA A 229 15.52 -10.78 26.44
C ALA A 229 16.44 -10.29 27.57
N ALA A 230 15.96 -9.42 28.46
CA ALA A 230 16.72 -8.95 29.61
C ALA A 230 17.04 -10.09 30.59
N LYS A 231 16.06 -10.96 30.90
CA LYS A 231 16.25 -12.16 31.74
C LYS A 231 17.30 -13.11 31.14
N LEU A 232 17.26 -13.34 29.83
CA LEU A 232 18.26 -14.15 29.12
C LEU A 232 19.66 -13.55 29.23
N ARG A 233 19.81 -12.24 28.98
CA ARG A 233 21.10 -11.53 29.12
C ARG A 233 21.64 -11.61 30.56
N GLN A 234 20.78 -11.48 31.57
CA GLN A 234 21.19 -11.62 32.97
C GLN A 234 21.70 -13.03 33.27
N ARG A 235 20.99 -14.08 32.84
CA ARG A 235 21.45 -15.47 32.99
C ARG A 235 22.79 -15.71 32.29
N ALA A 236 22.93 -15.24 31.05
CA ALA A 236 24.18 -15.35 30.29
C ALA A 236 25.35 -14.65 31.01
N ARG A 237 25.14 -13.44 31.54
CA ARG A 237 26.16 -12.72 32.32
C ARG A 237 26.61 -13.50 33.57
N ILE A 238 25.67 -14.12 34.29
CA ILE A 238 25.99 -14.94 35.47
C ILE A 238 26.84 -16.16 35.06
N ILE A 239 26.45 -16.85 33.99
CA ILE A 239 27.18 -18.03 33.48
C ILE A 239 28.59 -17.63 33.00
N ILE A 240 28.70 -16.57 32.20
CA ILE A 240 30.00 -16.06 31.71
C ILE A 240 30.89 -15.64 32.88
N GLY A 241 30.34 -14.92 33.87
CA GLY A 241 31.08 -14.53 35.07
C GLY A 241 31.59 -15.72 35.89
N ALA A 242 30.78 -16.77 36.03
CA ALA A 242 31.18 -18.01 36.70
C ALA A 242 32.32 -18.72 35.94
N LEU A 243 32.19 -18.88 34.63
CA LEU A 243 33.23 -19.46 33.77
C LEU A 243 34.55 -18.67 33.85
N ALA A 244 34.48 -17.34 33.78
CA ALA A 244 35.65 -16.48 33.92
C ALA A 244 36.35 -16.65 35.28
N ALA A 245 35.58 -16.74 36.37
CA ALA A 245 36.14 -17.00 37.70
C ALA A 245 36.82 -18.38 37.77
N PHE A 246 36.21 -19.42 37.19
CA PHE A 246 36.83 -20.76 37.09
C PHE A 246 38.16 -20.72 36.31
N ILE A 247 38.20 -20.01 35.18
CA ILE A 247 39.41 -19.85 34.39
C ILE A 247 40.49 -19.14 35.20
N VAL A 248 40.16 -18.05 35.90
CA VAL A 248 41.13 -17.30 36.73
C VAL A 248 41.68 -18.18 37.87
N VAL A 249 40.83 -18.95 38.55
CA VAL A 249 41.27 -19.90 39.58
C VAL A 249 42.16 -20.98 38.98
N GLY A 250 41.78 -21.54 37.83
CA GLY A 250 42.58 -22.53 37.11
C GLY A 250 43.95 -21.99 36.68
N LEU A 251 44.00 -20.78 36.12
CA LEU A 251 45.24 -20.11 35.73
C LEU A 251 46.11 -19.77 36.95
N ALA A 252 45.52 -19.33 38.07
CA ALA A 252 46.26 -19.08 39.30
C ALA A 252 46.85 -20.37 39.90
N ALA A 253 46.09 -21.48 39.87
CA ALA A 253 46.57 -22.79 40.28
C ALA A 253 47.72 -23.27 39.37
N LEU A 254 47.58 -23.11 38.05
CA LEU A 254 48.62 -23.41 37.08
C LEU A 254 49.90 -22.58 37.31
N PHE A 255 49.75 -21.27 37.53
CA PHE A 255 50.87 -20.39 37.85
C PHE A 255 51.57 -20.78 39.15
N LEU A 256 50.81 -21.18 40.18
CA LEU A 256 51.36 -21.70 41.43
C LEU A 256 52.14 -23.00 41.20
N MET A 257 51.60 -23.93 40.41
CA MET A 257 52.29 -25.19 40.06
C MET A 257 53.59 -24.95 39.26
N ILE A 258 53.60 -23.98 38.35
CA ILE A 258 54.82 -23.57 37.62
C ILE A 258 55.84 -22.97 38.60
N ARG A 259 55.40 -22.14 39.56
CA ARG A 259 56.27 -21.43 40.51
C ARG A 259 56.85 -22.35 41.59
N THR A 260 56.12 -23.37 42.04
CA THR A 260 56.62 -24.33 43.04
C THR A 260 57.57 -25.37 42.46
N GLY A 261 57.76 -25.39 41.13
CA GLY A 261 58.63 -26.35 40.46
C GLY A 261 58.05 -27.76 40.39
N ASP A 262 56.76 -27.93 40.73
CA ASP A 262 56.06 -29.22 40.62
C ASP A 262 55.67 -29.54 39.16
N LEU A 263 55.67 -28.52 38.28
CA LEU A 263 55.46 -28.71 36.86
C LEU A 263 56.79 -28.99 36.15
N VAL A 264 57.33 -30.19 36.35
CA VAL A 264 58.21 -30.78 35.33
C VAL A 264 57.28 -31.20 34.19
N VAL A 265 57.15 -30.38 33.16
CA VAL A 265 56.66 -30.88 31.86
C VAL A 265 57.78 -31.77 31.32
N ARG A 266 57.71 -33.06 31.67
CA ARG A 266 58.41 -34.11 30.91
C ARG A 266 57.65 -34.26 29.61
N GLN A 267 58.08 -33.54 28.58
CA GLN A 267 57.60 -33.73 27.22
C GLN A 267 58.19 -35.01 26.59
N ASP A 268 58.87 -35.84 27.38
CA ASP A 268 59.55 -37.05 26.91
C ASP A 268 58.63 -38.26 26.75
N SER A 269 57.39 -38.29 27.29
CA SER A 269 56.63 -39.56 27.32
C SER A 269 55.82 -39.87 26.06
N LEU A 270 55.32 -38.85 25.36
CA LEU A 270 54.48 -39.05 24.16
C LEU A 270 55.33 -39.20 22.89
N ILE A 271 56.36 -38.37 22.73
CA ILE A 271 57.31 -38.47 21.61
C ILE A 271 58.04 -39.82 21.68
N GLN A 272 58.56 -40.20 22.86
CA GLN A 272 59.21 -41.50 23.02
C GLN A 272 58.25 -42.67 22.78
N SER A 273 56.96 -42.56 23.15
CA SER A 273 56.00 -43.64 22.87
C SER A 273 55.71 -43.84 21.38
N VAL A 274 55.89 -42.79 20.56
CA VAL A 274 55.75 -42.88 19.11
C VAL A 274 57.05 -43.38 18.48
N ILE A 275 58.21 -42.93 18.96
CA ILE A 275 59.53 -43.45 18.54
C ILE A 275 59.66 -44.96 18.85
N ASP A 276 59.14 -45.39 20.00
CA ASP A 276 59.13 -46.81 20.42
C ASP A 276 58.03 -47.64 19.75
N SER A 277 57.22 -47.04 18.86
CA SER A 277 56.19 -47.75 18.12
C SER A 277 56.82 -48.75 17.13
N ASP A 278 56.29 -49.96 17.09
CA ASP A 278 56.62 -50.93 16.04
C ASP A 278 55.63 -50.83 14.85
N ASP A 279 54.80 -49.78 14.80
CA ASP A 279 53.91 -49.48 13.68
C ASP A 279 54.62 -48.59 12.65
N PRO A 280 54.89 -49.08 11.43
CA PRO A 280 55.66 -48.34 10.43
C PRO A 280 55.01 -47.02 10.02
N ILE A 281 53.70 -47.06 9.73
CA ILE A 281 52.90 -45.90 9.30
C ILE A 281 52.94 -44.79 10.35
N THR A 282 52.69 -45.12 11.63
CA THR A 282 52.73 -44.11 12.70
C THR A 282 54.11 -43.47 12.83
N THR A 283 55.18 -44.24 12.65
CA THR A 283 56.56 -43.80 12.87
C THR A 283 57.06 -42.94 11.70
N GLU A 284 56.72 -43.34 10.47
CA GLU A 284 56.96 -42.59 9.24
C GLU A 284 56.19 -41.27 9.21
N GLN A 285 54.87 -41.30 9.49
CA GLN A 285 54.06 -40.08 9.57
C GLN A 285 54.61 -39.11 10.61
N PHE A 286 55.00 -39.61 11.78
CA PHE A 286 55.58 -38.78 12.82
C PHE A 286 56.89 -38.13 12.37
N CYS A 287 57.75 -38.86 11.65
CA CYS A 287 58.93 -38.33 11.00
C CYS A 287 58.58 -37.21 10.01
N TRP A 288 57.72 -37.48 9.03
CA TRP A 288 57.34 -36.53 7.98
C TRP A 288 56.71 -35.25 8.56
N PHE A 289 55.72 -35.39 9.44
CA PHE A 289 55.05 -34.25 10.06
C PHE A 289 56.01 -33.43 10.94
N GLY A 290 56.89 -34.08 11.69
CA GLY A 290 57.86 -33.39 12.54
C GLY A 290 58.86 -32.56 11.72
N ALA A 291 59.39 -33.15 10.65
CA ALA A 291 60.31 -32.47 9.73
C ALA A 291 59.66 -31.22 9.12
N LEU A 292 58.44 -31.35 8.56
CA LEU A 292 57.70 -30.24 7.95
C LEU A 292 57.26 -29.14 8.94
N ASN A 293 57.15 -29.46 10.23
CA ASN A 293 56.77 -28.50 11.28
C ASN A 293 57.97 -27.92 12.03
N GLY A 294 59.19 -28.10 11.50
CA GLY A 294 60.39 -27.40 11.97
C GLY A 294 61.02 -28.02 13.21
N VAL A 295 60.77 -29.31 13.47
CA VAL A 295 61.42 -30.08 14.54
C VAL A 295 62.11 -31.34 14.01
N PRO A 296 62.97 -31.26 12.97
CA PRO A 296 63.59 -32.44 12.36
C PRO A 296 64.55 -33.18 13.32
N ASP A 297 65.22 -32.48 14.23
CA ASP A 297 66.14 -33.07 15.22
C ASP A 297 65.40 -34.02 16.20
N ASP A 298 64.21 -33.60 16.66
CA ASP A 298 63.41 -34.36 17.63
C ASP A 298 62.81 -35.64 17.02
N VAL A 299 62.59 -35.67 15.70
CA VAL A 299 61.90 -36.79 15.02
C VAL A 299 62.82 -37.70 14.22
N LEU A 300 64.09 -37.35 14.05
CA LEU A 300 65.07 -38.19 13.34
C LEU A 300 65.14 -39.64 13.87
N PRO A 301 65.05 -39.92 15.20
CA PRO A 301 65.00 -41.30 15.69
C PRO A 301 63.79 -42.10 15.19
N ALA A 302 62.64 -41.44 14.97
CA ALA A 302 61.49 -42.07 14.35
C ALA A 302 61.75 -42.32 12.85
N CYS A 303 62.37 -41.36 12.15
CA CYS A 303 62.76 -41.54 10.76
C CYS A 303 63.68 -42.76 10.54
N ASP A 304 64.68 -42.93 11.40
CA ASP A 304 65.57 -44.11 11.37
C ASP A 304 64.80 -45.41 11.60
N LYS A 305 63.90 -45.40 12.58
CA LYS A 305 63.06 -46.55 12.89
C LYS A 305 62.10 -46.89 11.75
N ALA A 306 61.54 -45.90 11.04
CA ALA A 306 60.66 -46.11 9.89
C ALA A 306 61.40 -46.86 8.77
N VAL A 307 62.61 -46.43 8.42
CA VAL A 307 63.45 -47.10 7.42
C VAL A 307 63.87 -48.51 7.85
N GLU A 308 64.08 -48.75 9.16
CA GLU A 308 64.33 -50.10 9.69
C GLU A 308 63.11 -51.03 9.60
N LEU A 309 61.91 -50.50 9.82
CA LEU A 309 60.66 -51.26 9.81
C LEU A 309 60.23 -51.61 8.38
N GLU A 310 60.36 -50.67 7.44
CA GLU A 310 59.95 -50.83 6.04
C GLU A 310 61.07 -50.46 5.06
N PRO A 311 62.11 -51.31 4.91
CA PRO A 311 63.29 -51.00 4.10
C PRO A 311 63.03 -50.98 2.59
N THR A 312 61.83 -51.32 2.16
CA THR A 312 61.40 -51.30 0.75
C THR A 312 60.42 -50.19 0.42
N GLU A 313 59.98 -49.41 1.42
CA GLU A 313 58.99 -48.35 1.23
C GLU A 313 59.67 -47.04 0.85
N SER A 314 59.21 -46.39 -0.22
CA SER A 314 59.86 -45.18 -0.75
C SER A 314 59.66 -43.97 0.17
N SER A 315 58.46 -43.85 0.76
CA SER A 315 58.06 -42.75 1.64
C SER A 315 58.84 -42.72 2.98
N ALA A 316 59.30 -43.87 3.48
CA ALA A 316 60.16 -43.97 4.65
C ALA A 316 61.53 -43.32 4.41
N TYR A 317 62.14 -43.57 3.25
CA TYR A 317 63.41 -42.92 2.87
C TYR A 317 63.21 -41.45 2.54
N GLU A 318 62.12 -41.07 1.86
CA GLU A 318 61.79 -39.67 1.62
C GLU A 318 61.70 -38.88 2.93
N SER A 319 60.95 -39.42 3.91
CA SER A 319 60.71 -38.75 5.18
C SER A 319 62.00 -38.50 5.96
N ARG A 320 62.90 -39.49 5.98
CA ARG A 320 64.22 -39.32 6.61
C ARG A 320 65.11 -38.38 5.81
N GLY A 321 65.10 -38.47 4.47
CA GLY A 321 65.85 -37.59 3.58
C GLY A 321 65.49 -36.12 3.79
N LEU A 322 64.20 -35.79 3.92
CA LEU A 322 63.73 -34.45 4.25
C LEU A 322 64.24 -34.00 5.63
N ALA A 323 64.11 -34.84 6.66
CA ALA A 323 64.58 -34.50 8.01
C ALA A 323 66.10 -34.21 8.03
N LEU A 324 66.90 -35.05 7.37
CA LEU A 324 68.35 -34.89 7.23
C LEU A 324 68.72 -33.62 6.45
N ALA A 325 68.01 -33.34 5.34
CA ALA A 325 68.23 -32.13 4.57
C ALA A 325 67.97 -30.87 5.41
N LEU A 326 66.87 -30.83 6.17
CA LEU A 326 66.56 -29.70 7.05
C LEU A 326 67.54 -29.54 8.23
N LEU A 327 68.24 -30.62 8.61
CA LEU A 327 69.35 -30.58 9.58
C LEU A 327 70.69 -30.15 8.96
N GLY A 328 70.76 -30.08 7.62
CA GLY A 328 71.95 -29.72 6.86
C GLY A 328 72.85 -30.92 6.50
N ASP A 329 72.42 -32.16 6.77
CA ASP A 329 73.15 -33.39 6.45
C ASP A 329 72.84 -33.84 5.00
N TYR A 330 73.18 -32.98 4.04
CA TYR A 330 72.84 -33.15 2.62
C TYR A 330 73.38 -34.45 2.01
N GLU A 331 74.55 -34.91 2.47
CA GLU A 331 75.18 -36.14 1.95
C GLU A 331 74.30 -37.37 2.22
N GLN A 332 73.77 -37.51 3.44
CA GLN A 332 72.89 -38.61 3.79
C GLN A 332 71.47 -38.42 3.23
N ALA A 333 70.98 -37.18 3.16
CA ALA A 333 69.71 -36.88 2.53
C ALA A 333 69.67 -37.30 1.05
N ILE A 334 70.74 -37.02 0.30
CA ILE A 334 70.87 -37.44 -1.10
C ILE A 334 70.88 -38.97 -1.22
N GLU A 335 71.57 -39.67 -0.32
CA GLU A 335 71.57 -41.14 -0.29
C GLU A 335 70.14 -41.68 -0.07
N ASP A 336 69.39 -41.09 0.86
CA ASP A 336 68.00 -41.49 1.14
C ASP A 336 67.05 -41.18 -0.02
N PHE A 337 67.15 -40.03 -0.68
CA PHE A 337 66.35 -39.77 -1.87
C PHE A 337 66.68 -40.73 -3.02
N HIS A 338 67.95 -41.12 -3.19
CA HIS A 338 68.29 -42.18 -4.15
C HIS A 338 67.66 -43.53 -3.77
N ARG A 339 67.60 -43.87 -2.48
CA ARG A 339 66.92 -45.08 -2.01
C ARG A 339 65.41 -45.02 -2.21
N ALA A 340 64.79 -43.86 -2.00
CA ALA A 340 63.37 -43.65 -2.28
C ALA A 340 63.07 -43.91 -3.77
N ILE A 341 63.90 -43.37 -4.68
CA ILE A 341 63.78 -43.64 -6.13
C ILE A 341 63.97 -45.14 -6.44
N GLU A 342 64.99 -45.79 -5.86
CA GLU A 342 65.22 -47.24 -6.07
C GLU A 342 64.02 -48.09 -5.61
N ALA A 343 63.41 -47.75 -4.48
CA ALA A 343 62.23 -48.41 -3.93
C ALA A 343 61.00 -48.18 -4.81
N GLU A 344 60.77 -46.93 -5.22
CA GLU A 344 59.64 -46.52 -6.05
C GLU A 344 59.67 -47.20 -7.43
N GLN A 345 60.84 -47.23 -8.08
CA GLN A 345 61.02 -47.92 -9.36
C GLN A 345 60.79 -49.43 -9.26
N ALA A 346 60.99 -50.02 -8.08
CA ALA A 346 60.77 -51.44 -7.84
C ALA A 346 59.29 -51.79 -7.57
N MET A 347 58.47 -50.81 -7.15
CA MET A 347 57.08 -50.99 -6.76
C MET A 347 56.10 -50.45 -7.82
N ASP A 348 55.88 -49.13 -7.86
CA ASP A 348 54.82 -48.49 -8.64
C ASP A 348 55.35 -47.60 -9.77
N ASN A 349 56.63 -47.19 -9.70
CA ASN A 349 57.35 -46.40 -10.70
C ASN A 349 56.60 -45.11 -11.06
N ASP A 350 56.18 -44.35 -10.04
CA ASP A 350 55.60 -43.03 -10.23
C ASP A 350 56.67 -42.05 -10.73
N GLU A 351 56.57 -41.67 -12.02
CA GLU A 351 57.54 -40.78 -12.66
C GLU A 351 57.54 -39.36 -12.06
N ASP A 352 56.44 -38.91 -11.47
CA ASP A 352 56.32 -37.58 -10.89
C ASP A 352 57.02 -37.50 -9.52
N LEU A 353 56.86 -38.53 -8.66
CA LEU A 353 57.60 -38.64 -7.40
C LEU A 353 59.11 -38.80 -7.65
N ILE A 354 59.49 -39.64 -8.61
CA ILE A 354 60.90 -39.82 -9.00
C ILE A 354 61.50 -38.49 -9.48
N ALA A 355 60.79 -37.74 -10.33
CA ALA A 355 61.25 -36.45 -10.82
C ALA A 355 61.38 -35.41 -9.69
N GLN A 356 60.51 -35.46 -8.68
CA GLN A 356 60.59 -34.59 -7.51
C GLN A 356 61.84 -34.89 -6.67
N TRP A 357 62.13 -36.16 -6.37
CA TRP A 357 63.32 -36.53 -5.62
C TRP A 357 64.62 -36.30 -6.41
N ASP A 358 64.60 -36.49 -7.74
CA ASP A 358 65.73 -36.13 -8.61
C ASP A 358 66.01 -34.61 -8.52
N TYR A 359 64.98 -33.78 -8.49
CA TYR A 359 65.14 -32.33 -8.27
C TYR A 359 65.76 -32.03 -6.89
N TYR A 360 65.33 -32.70 -5.82
CA TYR A 360 65.94 -32.53 -4.49
C TYR A 360 67.41 -32.93 -4.49
N ILE A 361 67.75 -34.06 -5.12
CA ILE A 361 69.12 -34.54 -5.24
C ILE A 361 69.99 -33.54 -6.00
N GLU A 362 69.54 -33.03 -7.15
CA GLU A 362 70.30 -32.07 -7.95
C GLU A 362 70.55 -30.75 -7.17
N ALA A 363 69.54 -30.25 -6.47
CA ALA A 363 69.65 -29.04 -5.65
C ALA A 363 70.66 -29.24 -4.50
N LEU A 364 70.53 -30.34 -3.75
CA LEU A 364 71.40 -30.65 -2.63
C LEU A 364 72.85 -30.92 -3.09
N GLN A 365 73.06 -31.57 -4.23
CA GLN A 365 74.39 -31.76 -4.83
C GLN A 365 75.04 -30.44 -5.25
N ALA A 366 74.22 -29.46 -5.67
CA ALA A 366 74.68 -28.10 -5.94
C ALA A 366 74.96 -27.28 -4.67
N GLY A 367 74.76 -27.87 -3.48
CA GLY A 367 74.88 -27.20 -2.18
C GLY A 367 73.77 -26.19 -1.92
N GLN A 368 72.63 -26.35 -2.58
CA GLN A 368 71.44 -25.53 -2.42
C GLN A 368 70.41 -26.32 -1.61
N ASP A 369 69.78 -25.67 -0.64
CA ASP A 369 68.65 -26.24 0.08
C ASP A 369 67.37 -26.01 -0.74
N PRO A 370 66.72 -27.07 -1.28
CA PRO A 370 65.49 -26.91 -2.04
C PRO A 370 64.28 -26.63 -1.13
N PHE A 371 64.37 -26.86 0.19
CA PHE A 371 63.25 -26.82 1.12
C PHE A 371 63.02 -25.43 1.73
N ASP A 372 62.71 -24.45 0.88
CA ASP A 372 62.34 -23.11 1.34
C ASP A 372 60.93 -23.07 1.99
N ASP A 373 60.59 -21.93 2.59
CA ASP A 373 59.29 -21.74 3.27
C ASP A 373 58.08 -21.98 2.35
N GLU A 374 58.23 -21.76 1.03
CA GLU A 374 57.18 -21.94 0.04
C GLU A 374 56.97 -23.41 -0.26
N LEU A 375 58.05 -24.15 -0.57
CA LEU A 375 58.00 -25.59 -0.80
C LEU A 375 57.53 -26.34 0.46
N LEU A 376 58.03 -26.00 1.65
CA LEU A 376 57.57 -26.60 2.91
C LEU A 376 56.09 -26.32 3.19
N ALA A 377 55.55 -25.18 2.73
CA ALA A 377 54.12 -24.89 2.81
C ALA A 377 53.28 -25.66 1.76
N GLU A 378 53.88 -26.02 0.63
CA GLU A 378 53.27 -26.91 -0.37
C GLU A 378 53.23 -28.35 0.11
N LEU A 379 54.36 -28.92 0.54
CA LEU A 379 54.45 -30.29 1.09
C LEU A 379 53.50 -30.50 2.28
N ARG A 380 53.32 -29.48 3.14
CA ARG A 380 52.33 -29.51 4.24
C ARG A 380 50.89 -29.54 3.77
N ARG A 381 50.58 -28.94 2.60
CA ARG A 381 49.23 -28.94 2.04
C ARG A 381 48.91 -30.26 1.35
N ASP A 382 49.87 -30.83 0.62
CA ASP A 382 49.64 -32.05 -0.14
C ASP A 382 49.48 -33.28 0.77
N ASN A 383 50.18 -33.30 1.91
CA ASN A 383 50.02 -34.27 2.98
C ASN A 383 48.60 -34.32 3.61
N ILE A 384 47.73 -33.35 3.35
CA ILE A 384 46.34 -33.33 3.86
C ILE A 384 45.40 -34.17 2.96
N TYR A 385 45.78 -34.45 1.71
CA TYR A 385 44.86 -35.03 0.72
C TYR A 385 44.92 -36.55 0.58
N ASP A 386 45.95 -37.22 1.11
CA ASP A 386 46.09 -38.69 0.97
C ASP A 386 45.45 -39.50 2.11
N PHE A 387 44.99 -38.84 3.19
CA PHE A 387 44.42 -39.50 4.38
C PHE A 387 42.90 -39.38 4.54
N GLN A 388 42.17 -39.10 3.45
CA GLN A 388 40.69 -39.16 3.46
C GLN A 388 40.10 -40.40 2.78
N GLU A 389 40.92 -41.31 2.23
CA GLU A 389 40.44 -42.54 1.59
C GLU A 389 41.14 -43.81 2.10
N GLU A 390 40.98 -44.16 3.38
CA GLU A 390 40.90 -45.57 3.83
C GLU A 390 39.83 -45.78 4.93
#